data_AF-A0A1U8B6Q2-F1
#
_entry.id   AF-A0A1U8B6Q2-F1
#
_cell.length_a   1.000
_cell.length_b   1.000
_cell.length_c   1.000
_cell.angle_alpha   90.00
_cell.angle_beta   90.00
_cell.angle_gamma   90.00
#
_symmetry.space_group_name_H-M   'P 1'
#
loop_
_entity.id
_entity.type
_entity.pdbx_description
1 polymer ?
#
loop_
_entity_poly.entity_id
_entity_poly.type
_entity_poly.pdbx_seq_one_letter_code
_entity_poly.pdbx_strand_id
1 'polypeptide(L)'
;MLAGLRQYGNFTLPARADMNDVLAALAREAGWTVEADGTTYRTSPPPSQAAPYPVRSVESSLSANSLKNCSTKASVDCSQSILRIDESLSPASLDSVVVAERDSKTDKYTHVSPINSPECLEADQLIPDIHSGDDFSGTPYVPIYVMLTAGVINTFCQLVDPEGIRQELRHLKSLHVDGVVVHCWWGIVEGWSPQKYIWSGYRDLFNIIREVKLKLQVVMAFHECGGHGSGDMLISLPKWVLEIGKDNQDIFFTDREGRRNTQCLSWGIDKERVLKGRTGIEVYFDFMRSFRTEFDDLFAEGLISAVEIGLGPSGELKYPSFPERMGWRYPGIGEFQCYDKYMQQSLRKAAKLRGHSFWARGPDNAGQYNSRPHETGFFCDRGDYDSYYGRFFLNWYSQALIDHADNVLSLANLAFEETQIIVKIPAIYWWYRTTSHAAELTAGYYNPTNQNGYSPIFDILKKHSVTLKFVCSGLHVSPQENNEAFADPESLTWQVLNSAWDRGLTLAGQNAAPCYDREGYMRLLDSAKPRNNPDHRHVSFFVYQQPSSLLHNGICFSDLDSFIKCMHGSTFQEKLQVMYNHDLTEHSLPTSCAYAESEEKEKEQRERVTGSKHEI
;
A
#
# COMPACT_ATOMS: atom_id res chain seq x y z
N MET A 1 0.12 -2.42 -37.06
CA MET A 1 -0.08 -0.99 -36.75
C MET A 1 0.43 -0.10 -37.88
N LEU A 2 1.75 -0.01 -38.11
CA LEU A 2 2.37 0.90 -39.11
C LEU A 2 1.84 0.75 -40.56
N ALA A 3 1.54 -0.47 -41.02
CA ALA A 3 0.94 -0.68 -42.35
C ALA A 3 -0.41 0.04 -42.55
N GLY A 4 -1.20 0.19 -41.47
CA GLY A 4 -2.47 0.93 -41.51
C GLY A 4 -2.27 2.44 -41.62
N LEU A 5 -1.27 2.99 -40.94
CA LEU A 5 -0.93 4.42 -41.04
C LEU A 5 -0.46 4.80 -42.46
N ARG A 6 0.29 3.92 -43.14
CA ARG A 6 0.67 4.12 -44.54
C ARG A 6 -0.52 4.10 -45.51
N GLN A 7 -1.57 3.33 -45.21
CA GLN A 7 -2.73 3.16 -46.09
C GLN A 7 -3.85 4.18 -45.83
N TYR A 8 -3.98 4.70 -44.60
CA TYR A 8 -5.11 5.53 -44.18
C TYR A 8 -4.73 6.88 -43.52
N GLY A 9 -3.43 7.18 -43.34
CA GLY A 9 -2.96 8.32 -42.56
C GLY A 9 -2.83 9.67 -43.30
N ASN A 10 -3.30 9.81 -44.53
CA ASN A 10 -3.20 11.05 -45.36
C ASN A 10 -1.79 11.66 -45.56
N PHE A 11 -0.71 10.97 -45.18
CA PHE A 11 0.66 11.42 -45.42
C PHE A 11 1.01 11.42 -46.91
N THR A 12 1.53 12.54 -47.42
CA THR A 12 2.03 12.66 -48.80
C THR A 12 3.41 11.99 -48.94
N LEU A 13 3.42 10.66 -48.97
CA LEU A 13 4.62 9.83 -49.09
C LEU A 13 4.76 9.20 -50.49
N PRO A 14 5.99 9.05 -51.02
CA PRO A 14 6.22 8.34 -52.28
C PRO A 14 5.69 6.90 -52.25
N ALA A 15 5.26 6.36 -53.40
CA ALA A 15 4.73 5.00 -53.49
C ALA A 15 5.72 3.90 -53.01
N ARG A 16 7.02 4.19 -53.02
CA ARG A 16 8.12 3.30 -52.55
C ARG A 16 8.63 3.62 -51.15
N ALA A 17 7.99 4.54 -50.42
CA ALA A 17 8.39 4.90 -49.05
C ALA A 17 8.52 3.66 -48.14
N ASP A 18 9.52 3.64 -47.28
CA ASP A 18 9.76 2.56 -46.32
C ASP A 18 9.07 2.83 -44.96
N MET A 19 9.46 2.11 -43.91
CA MET A 19 8.87 2.31 -42.58
C MET A 19 9.45 3.53 -41.85
N ASN A 20 10.66 3.95 -42.16
CA ASN A 20 11.33 5.12 -41.59
C ASN A 20 10.72 6.40 -42.16
N ASP A 21 10.38 6.43 -43.45
CA ASP A 21 9.65 7.54 -44.08
C ASP A 21 8.31 7.84 -43.39
N VAL A 22 7.58 6.79 -42.99
CA VAL A 22 6.30 6.91 -42.26
C VAL A 22 6.52 7.46 -40.85
N LEU A 23 7.55 6.99 -40.14
CA LEU A 23 7.90 7.50 -38.82
C LEU A 23 8.36 8.98 -38.87
N ALA A 24 9.16 9.35 -39.89
CA ALA A 24 9.60 10.72 -40.12
C ALA A 24 8.44 11.66 -40.50
N ALA A 25 7.38 11.16 -41.16
CA ALA A 25 6.16 11.93 -41.41
C ALA A 25 5.35 12.14 -40.11
N LEU A 26 5.15 11.09 -39.32
CA LEU A 26 4.43 11.14 -38.04
C LEU A 26 5.11 12.08 -37.03
N ALA A 27 6.44 12.02 -36.92
CA ALA A 27 7.21 12.89 -36.04
C ALA A 27 7.10 14.37 -36.43
N ARG A 28 7.11 14.68 -37.74
CA ARG A 28 6.88 16.05 -38.26
C ARG A 28 5.47 16.55 -37.98
N GLU A 29 4.44 15.70 -38.11
CA GLU A 29 3.06 16.05 -37.71
C GLU A 29 2.95 16.33 -36.21
N ALA A 30 3.68 15.57 -35.38
CA ALA A 30 3.79 15.80 -33.93
C ALA A 30 4.66 17.02 -33.54
N GLY A 31 5.16 17.80 -34.51
CA GLY A 31 5.93 19.01 -34.27
C GLY A 31 7.40 18.77 -33.87
N TRP A 32 8.02 17.70 -34.39
CA TRP A 32 9.46 17.45 -34.31
C TRP A 32 10.15 17.74 -35.64
N THR A 33 11.38 18.21 -35.59
CA THR A 33 12.26 18.25 -36.76
C THR A 33 12.92 16.88 -36.93
N VAL A 34 12.96 16.39 -38.17
CA VAL A 34 13.59 15.13 -38.55
C VAL A 34 14.53 15.42 -39.72
N GLU A 35 15.82 15.21 -39.51
CA GLU A 35 16.86 15.42 -40.52
C GLU A 35 17.01 14.19 -41.43
N ALA A 36 17.68 14.36 -42.57
CA ALA A 36 17.83 13.32 -43.59
C ALA A 36 18.69 12.11 -43.15
N ASP A 37 19.44 12.23 -42.04
CA ASP A 37 20.22 11.15 -41.42
C ASP A 37 19.43 10.37 -40.34
N GLY A 38 18.19 10.78 -40.06
CA GLY A 38 17.33 10.20 -39.03
C GLY A 38 17.43 10.88 -37.66
N THR A 39 18.24 11.94 -37.51
CA THR A 39 18.31 12.73 -36.27
C THR A 39 16.98 13.43 -36.01
N THR A 40 16.44 13.30 -34.80
CA THR A 40 15.14 13.89 -34.42
C THR A 40 15.28 14.79 -33.19
N TYR A 41 14.73 16.02 -33.26
CA TYR A 41 14.80 16.99 -32.18
C TYR A 41 13.62 17.97 -32.20
N ARG A 42 13.46 18.74 -31.11
CA ARG A 42 12.38 19.71 -30.95
C ARG A 42 12.94 21.03 -30.42
N THR A 43 12.74 22.11 -31.17
CA THR A 43 13.30 23.43 -30.82
C THR A 43 12.42 24.13 -29.79
N SER A 44 12.86 24.19 -28.53
CA SER A 44 12.23 25.02 -27.50
C SER A 44 12.55 26.50 -27.74
N PRO A 45 11.56 27.43 -27.72
CA PRO A 45 11.85 28.86 -27.75
C PRO A 45 12.43 29.32 -26.40
N PRO A 46 13.38 30.28 -26.38
CA PRO A 46 13.93 30.80 -25.14
C PRO A 46 12.91 31.67 -24.36
N PRO A 47 13.04 31.79 -23.03
CA PRO A 47 12.04 32.45 -22.20
C PRO A 47 12.10 33.97 -22.34
N SER A 48 11.04 34.59 -22.85
CA SER A 48 10.89 36.04 -22.94
C SER A 48 9.58 36.53 -22.33
N GLN A 49 9.75 37.23 -21.19
CA GLN A 49 9.00 38.34 -20.56
C GLN A 49 7.51 38.61 -20.86
N ALA A 50 6.84 39.18 -19.85
CA ALA A 50 5.38 39.17 -19.69
C ALA A 50 4.57 40.26 -20.43
N ALA A 51 3.27 39.96 -20.58
CA ALA A 51 2.11 40.86 -20.77
C ALA A 51 1.86 41.47 -22.18
N PRO A 52 0.61 41.92 -22.49
CA PRO A 52 -0.72 41.47 -22.05
C PRO A 52 -1.71 41.18 -23.21
N TYR A 53 -2.89 40.63 -22.88
CA TYR A 53 -4.00 40.32 -23.80
C TYR A 53 -4.57 41.53 -24.58
N PRO A 54 -5.19 41.28 -25.75
CA PRO A 54 -6.43 41.97 -26.15
C PRO A 54 -7.60 41.02 -26.50
N VAL A 55 -8.81 41.58 -26.45
CA VAL A 55 -10.12 40.90 -26.55
C VAL A 55 -10.85 41.26 -27.86
N ARG A 56 -11.58 40.29 -28.45
CA ARG A 56 -12.91 40.40 -29.15
C ARG A 56 -13.30 39.01 -29.69
N SER A 57 -14.45 38.37 -29.39
CA SER A 57 -15.87 38.77 -29.38
C SER A 57 -16.56 38.72 -30.76
N VAL A 58 -17.39 37.68 -30.97
CA VAL A 58 -18.73 37.65 -31.61
C VAL A 58 -19.48 36.46 -30.96
N GLU A 59 -20.35 36.69 -29.96
CA GLU A 59 -21.82 36.67 -30.07
C GLU A 59 -22.42 35.35 -30.60
N SER A 60 -23.00 34.50 -29.75
CA SER A 60 -24.43 34.47 -29.31
C SER A 60 -25.31 33.59 -30.22
N SER A 61 -26.45 32.99 -29.82
CA SER A 61 -27.34 33.27 -28.70
C SER A 61 -28.10 32.02 -28.20
N LEU A 62 -28.57 32.07 -26.95
CA LEU A 62 -29.42 31.06 -26.28
C LEU A 62 -30.84 31.00 -26.87
N SER A 63 -31.52 29.85 -26.74
CA SER A 63 -32.80 29.76 -26.01
C SER A 63 -33.33 28.32 -25.86
N ALA A 64 -33.88 28.02 -24.69
CA ALA A 64 -34.63 26.79 -24.44
C ALA A 64 -36.10 26.95 -24.84
N ASN A 65 -36.80 25.84 -25.12
CA ASN A 65 -38.23 25.74 -24.85
C ASN A 65 -38.70 24.30 -24.68
N SER A 66 -39.91 24.14 -24.14
CA SER A 66 -40.36 22.95 -23.41
C SER A 66 -41.52 22.20 -24.09
N LEU A 67 -41.89 21.06 -23.49
CA LEU A 67 -43.17 20.32 -23.53
C LEU A 67 -43.45 19.24 -24.61
N LYS A 68 -43.79 18.07 -24.04
CA LYS A 68 -44.93 17.15 -24.34
C LYS A 68 -44.81 16.05 -25.41
N ASN A 69 -44.92 14.82 -24.88
CA ASN A 69 -45.69 13.66 -25.34
C ASN A 69 -46.28 13.66 -26.76
N CYS A 70 -46.01 12.55 -27.47
CA CYS A 70 -47.08 11.79 -28.14
C CYS A 70 -46.78 10.29 -28.09
N SER A 71 -47.83 9.47 -28.03
CA SER A 71 -47.79 8.01 -28.03
C SER A 71 -48.72 7.49 -29.12
N THR A 72 -48.23 6.58 -29.97
CA THR A 72 -49.08 5.74 -30.84
C THR A 72 -48.39 4.40 -31.11
N LYS A 73 -49.19 3.32 -31.05
CA LYS A 73 -48.82 1.94 -31.40
C LYS A 73 -49.09 1.65 -32.89
N ALA A 74 -48.81 0.41 -33.30
CA ALA A 74 -49.28 -0.30 -34.52
C ALA A 74 -48.57 0.09 -35.83
N SER A 75 -48.38 -0.80 -36.83
CA SER A 75 -48.72 -2.25 -36.95
C SER A 75 -48.03 -2.92 -38.17
N VAL A 76 -47.41 -4.09 -37.96
CA VAL A 76 -47.54 -5.38 -38.71
C VAL A 76 -47.28 -5.47 -40.25
N ASP A 77 -46.41 -6.44 -40.61
CA ASP A 77 -46.24 -7.20 -41.88
C ASP A 77 -45.90 -6.46 -43.21
N CYS A 78 -45.33 -7.07 -44.27
CA CYS A 78 -45.11 -8.50 -44.60
C CYS A 78 -43.90 -8.75 -45.56
N SER A 79 -43.66 -10.04 -45.90
CA SER A 79 -42.91 -10.60 -47.05
C SER A 79 -41.36 -10.55 -46.97
N GLN A 80 -40.63 -11.65 -46.72
CA GLN A 80 -40.43 -12.90 -47.49
C GLN A 80 -39.73 -12.77 -48.86
N SER A 81 -38.52 -13.35 -48.94
CA SER A 81 -38.06 -14.12 -50.11
C SER A 81 -37.04 -15.19 -49.69
N ILE A 82 -37.41 -16.46 -49.82
CA ILE A 82 -36.52 -17.62 -49.65
C ILE A 82 -35.96 -18.01 -51.01
N LEU A 83 -34.65 -18.24 -51.13
CA LEU A 83 -34.11 -19.30 -51.98
C LEU A 83 -32.90 -19.95 -51.30
N ARG A 84 -32.89 -21.29 -51.29
CA ARG A 84 -31.72 -22.12 -50.99
C ARG A 84 -31.05 -22.50 -52.31
N ILE A 85 -29.75 -22.77 -52.27
CA ILE A 85 -29.12 -23.91 -52.95
C ILE A 85 -27.95 -24.35 -52.07
N ASP A 86 -27.76 -25.65 -52.01
CA ASP A 86 -26.71 -26.38 -51.30
C ASP A 86 -25.78 -26.95 -52.37
N GLU A 87 -24.45 -26.83 -52.21
CA GLU A 87 -23.56 -27.91 -52.62
C GLU A 87 -22.16 -27.77 -51.98
N SER A 88 -21.54 -28.93 -51.81
CA SER A 88 -20.22 -29.10 -51.21
C SER A 88 -19.11 -29.17 -52.26
N LEU A 89 -17.84 -29.06 -51.83
CA LEU A 89 -16.77 -30.05 -52.10
C LEU A 89 -15.38 -29.48 -51.75
N SER A 90 -14.58 -30.27 -51.05
CA SER A 90 -13.13 -30.08 -50.92
C SER A 90 -12.38 -30.64 -52.13
N PRO A 91 -11.09 -30.30 -52.29
CA PRO A 91 -10.12 -31.36 -52.60
C PRO A 91 -8.87 -31.33 -51.70
N ALA A 92 -8.15 -32.45 -51.66
CA ALA A 92 -6.90 -32.65 -50.93
C ALA A 92 -5.82 -33.29 -51.82
N SER A 93 -4.55 -33.04 -51.52
CA SER A 93 -3.34 -33.78 -51.97
C SER A 93 -2.15 -33.23 -51.14
N LEU A 94 -1.53 -33.97 -50.22
CA LEU A 94 -0.40 -34.92 -50.41
C LEU A 94 0.86 -34.24 -51.01
N ASP A 95 2.04 -34.33 -50.39
CA ASP A 95 2.78 -35.59 -50.23
C ASP A 95 3.70 -35.67 -48.98
N SER A 96 4.33 -36.82 -48.72
CA SER A 96 5.15 -37.12 -47.53
C SER A 96 6.45 -37.87 -47.86
N VAL A 97 7.52 -37.68 -47.08
CA VAL A 97 8.66 -38.61 -47.02
C VAL A 97 9.10 -38.82 -45.57
N VAL A 98 9.31 -40.09 -45.20
CA VAL A 98 9.67 -40.57 -43.86
C VAL A 98 10.87 -41.52 -43.98
N VAL A 99 11.94 -41.30 -43.21
CA VAL A 99 12.99 -42.28 -42.86
C VAL A 99 13.36 -42.06 -41.37
N ALA A 100 14.00 -43.03 -40.73
CA ALA A 100 13.65 -43.38 -39.36
C ALA A 100 14.76 -44.05 -38.51
N GLU A 101 14.78 -43.72 -37.21
CA GLU A 101 15.51 -44.41 -36.11
C GLU A 101 17.07 -44.43 -36.21
N ARG A 102 17.89 -44.72 -35.17
CA ARG A 102 17.67 -45.30 -33.82
C ARG A 102 18.84 -44.99 -32.86
N ASP A 103 18.57 -44.97 -31.55
CA ASP A 103 19.43 -45.32 -30.37
C ASP A 103 20.97 -45.06 -30.31
N SER A 104 21.45 -44.34 -29.28
CA SER A 104 22.00 -44.94 -28.02
C SER A 104 23.06 -44.10 -27.23
N LYS A 105 22.92 -44.12 -25.89
CA LYS A 105 23.91 -44.06 -24.78
C LYS A 105 25.02 -42.98 -24.69
N THR A 106 24.91 -42.18 -23.61
CA THR A 106 25.91 -42.01 -22.51
C THR A 106 27.39 -41.72 -22.86
N ASP A 107 27.92 -40.53 -22.53
CA ASP A 107 28.76 -40.33 -21.33
C ASP A 107 29.19 -38.87 -21.01
N LYS A 108 29.69 -38.74 -19.78
CA LYS A 108 30.21 -37.65 -18.94
C LYS A 108 31.14 -36.51 -19.47
N TYR A 109 30.91 -35.34 -18.85
CA TYR A 109 31.87 -34.36 -18.26
C TYR A 109 32.87 -33.50 -19.08
N THR A 110 32.98 -32.26 -18.56
CA THR A 110 34.14 -31.34 -18.43
C THR A 110 34.24 -30.10 -19.34
N HIS A 111 34.40 -28.95 -18.67
CA HIS A 111 34.66 -27.61 -19.20
C HIS A 111 36.00 -27.49 -19.94
N VAL A 112 36.04 -26.64 -21.00
CA VAL A 112 37.24 -25.89 -21.41
C VAL A 112 36.80 -24.48 -21.88
N SER A 113 37.53 -23.44 -21.47
CA SER A 113 37.25 -22.03 -21.77
C SER A 113 37.70 -21.60 -23.18
N PRO A 114 37.16 -20.51 -23.76
CA PRO A 114 37.75 -19.85 -24.93
C PRO A 114 38.99 -19.01 -24.58
N ILE A 115 39.81 -18.77 -25.60
CA ILE A 115 41.13 -18.12 -25.52
C ILE A 115 41.05 -16.59 -25.72
N ASN A 116 41.99 -15.87 -25.10
CA ASN A 116 42.13 -14.41 -25.14
C ASN A 116 42.25 -13.80 -26.54
N SER A 117 41.84 -12.54 -26.66
CA SER A 117 42.37 -11.56 -27.62
C SER A 117 42.71 -10.27 -26.85
N PRO A 118 43.93 -9.72 -26.94
CA PRO A 118 44.36 -8.57 -26.13
C PRO A 118 44.05 -7.22 -26.79
N GLU A 119 44.45 -6.13 -26.11
CA GLU A 119 44.39 -4.71 -26.53
C GLU A 119 43.07 -3.95 -26.29
N CYS A 120 42.82 -3.63 -25.01
CA CYS A 120 42.51 -2.26 -24.58
C CYS A 120 43.23 -2.00 -23.25
N LEU A 121 43.98 -0.91 -23.16
CA LEU A 121 44.75 -0.55 -21.97
C LEU A 121 43.89 0.16 -20.92
N GLU A 122 44.34 0.02 -19.67
CA GLU A 122 43.77 0.50 -18.41
C GLU A 122 42.87 1.74 -18.44
N ALA A 123 41.67 1.59 -17.88
CA ALA A 123 40.89 2.66 -17.26
C ALA A 123 40.58 2.38 -15.77
N ASP A 124 41.22 1.37 -15.18
CA ASP A 124 40.98 0.87 -13.81
C ASP A 124 41.76 1.64 -12.71
N GLN A 125 41.95 2.95 -12.89
CA GLN A 125 42.50 3.83 -11.86
C GLN A 125 41.73 5.16 -11.83
N LEU A 126 40.45 5.12 -11.45
CA LEU A 126 39.70 6.20 -10.75
C LEU A 126 38.25 5.78 -10.43
N ILE A 127 38.06 4.61 -9.81
CA ILE A 127 36.86 4.35 -9.01
C ILE A 127 37.28 4.52 -7.54
N PRO A 128 36.76 5.52 -6.80
CA PRO A 128 36.93 5.53 -5.35
C PRO A 128 36.21 4.32 -4.76
N ASP A 129 36.86 3.58 -3.87
CA ASP A 129 36.22 2.52 -3.09
C ASP A 129 35.06 3.11 -2.26
N ILE A 130 33.83 3.04 -2.76
CA ILE A 130 32.62 3.39 -1.99
C ILE A 130 32.26 2.21 -1.08
N HIS A 131 33.18 1.90 -0.14
CA HIS A 131 32.90 1.11 1.05
C HIS A 131 32.58 2.01 2.26
N SER A 132 31.83 3.09 2.01
CA SER A 132 31.26 4.02 2.98
C SER A 132 29.74 4.18 2.75
N GLY A 133 29.02 3.05 2.77
CA GLY A 133 27.65 2.94 2.23
C GLY A 133 26.50 3.10 3.22
N ASP A 134 26.72 3.27 4.51
CA ASP A 134 25.66 3.16 5.54
C ASP A 134 25.26 4.47 6.22
N ASP A 135 25.94 5.58 5.91
CA ASP A 135 25.63 6.85 6.58
C ASP A 135 24.41 7.54 5.94
N PHE A 136 23.28 7.52 6.66
CA PHE A 136 22.09 8.31 6.33
C PHE A 136 22.14 9.73 6.92
N SER A 137 23.26 10.17 7.51
CA SER A 137 23.41 11.53 8.01
C SER A 137 23.16 12.59 6.92
N GLY A 138 22.50 13.69 7.28
CA GLY A 138 22.15 14.76 6.34
C GLY A 138 21.03 14.44 5.35
N THR A 139 20.44 13.23 5.37
CA THR A 139 19.22 12.94 4.61
C THR A 139 17.98 13.60 5.24
N PRO A 140 16.88 13.82 4.48
CA PRO A 140 15.67 14.46 5.02
C PRO A 140 15.11 13.74 6.26
N TYR A 141 14.58 14.50 7.22
CA TYR A 141 13.97 13.95 8.42
C TYR A 141 12.63 13.25 8.09
N VAL A 142 12.51 11.96 8.41
CA VAL A 142 11.28 11.17 8.27
C VAL A 142 10.78 10.79 9.67
N PRO A 143 9.65 11.36 10.13
CA PRO A 143 9.04 11.03 11.41
C PRO A 143 8.72 9.54 11.57
N ILE A 144 8.98 8.99 12.75
CA ILE A 144 8.66 7.60 13.12
C ILE A 144 7.47 7.56 14.07
N TYR A 145 6.44 6.82 13.67
CA TYR A 145 5.32 6.44 14.50
C TYR A 145 5.41 4.97 14.87
N VAL A 146 5.09 4.62 16.12
CA VAL A 146 5.08 3.22 16.58
C VAL A 146 3.64 2.74 16.78
N MET A 147 3.28 1.61 16.17
CA MET A 147 1.96 1.01 16.32
C MET A 147 1.85 0.27 17.65
N LEU A 148 0.92 0.69 18.52
CA LEU A 148 0.63 -0.02 19.77
C LEU A 148 -0.11 -1.33 19.51
N THR A 149 0.10 -2.31 20.38
CA THR A 149 -0.52 -3.65 20.25
C THR A 149 -2.05 -3.58 20.31
N ALA A 150 -2.73 -4.51 19.63
CA ALA A 150 -4.20 -4.52 19.58
C ALA A 150 -4.86 -4.76 20.97
N GLY A 151 -4.14 -5.35 21.91
CA GLY A 151 -4.64 -5.73 23.24
C GLY A 151 -4.71 -4.61 24.29
N VAL A 152 -4.29 -3.39 23.96
CA VAL A 152 -4.28 -2.27 24.92
C VAL A 152 -5.69 -1.88 25.42
N ILE A 153 -6.74 -2.09 24.62
CA ILE A 153 -8.13 -1.92 25.05
C ILE A 153 -8.85 -3.26 25.04
N ASN A 154 -9.50 -3.62 26.15
CA ASN A 154 -10.25 -4.88 26.25
C ASN A 154 -11.64 -4.80 25.57
N THR A 155 -12.35 -5.93 25.47
CA THR A 155 -13.69 -6.03 24.86
C THR A 155 -14.81 -5.28 25.59
N PHE A 156 -14.53 -4.68 26.74
CA PHE A 156 -15.43 -3.80 27.51
C PHE A 156 -15.07 -2.31 27.36
N CYS A 157 -14.16 -1.96 26.44
CA CYS A 157 -13.61 -0.63 26.24
C CYS A 157 -12.94 -0.05 27.51
N GLN A 158 -12.12 -0.87 28.18
CA GLN A 158 -11.27 -0.47 29.30
C GLN A 158 -9.80 -0.60 28.91
N LEU A 159 -8.97 0.35 29.35
CA LEU A 159 -7.52 0.30 29.18
C LEU A 159 -6.91 -0.83 30.04
N VAL A 160 -6.13 -1.68 29.40
CA VAL A 160 -5.36 -2.76 30.03
C VAL A 160 -3.97 -2.22 30.42
N ASP A 161 -3.53 -2.54 31.64
CA ASP A 161 -2.25 -2.13 32.22
C ASP A 161 -1.82 -0.66 31.95
N PRO A 162 -2.53 0.34 32.49
CA PRO A 162 -2.23 1.76 32.25
C PRO A 162 -0.79 2.17 32.60
N GLU A 163 -0.17 1.54 33.60
CA GLU A 163 1.19 1.91 34.02
C GLU A 163 2.27 1.22 33.18
N GLY A 164 2.06 -0.04 32.76
CA GLY A 164 2.91 -0.69 31.76
C GLY A 164 2.94 0.10 30.44
N ILE A 165 1.77 0.51 29.94
CA ILE A 165 1.66 1.37 28.74
C ILE A 165 2.33 2.73 28.96
N ARG A 166 2.19 3.36 30.13
CA ARG A 166 2.90 4.61 30.44
C ARG A 166 4.42 4.44 30.44
N GLN A 167 4.94 3.30 30.90
CA GLN A 167 6.37 2.99 30.86
C GLN A 167 6.86 2.74 29.43
N GLU A 168 6.12 1.97 28.64
CA GLU A 168 6.38 1.73 27.22
C GLU A 168 6.46 3.05 26.43
N LEU A 169 5.43 3.91 26.55
CA LEU A 169 5.38 5.21 25.87
C LEU A 169 6.54 6.14 26.28
N ARG A 170 6.91 6.16 27.57
CA ARG A 170 8.10 6.90 28.05
C ARG A 170 9.39 6.36 27.43
N HIS A 171 9.52 5.04 27.28
CA HIS A 171 10.67 4.44 26.64
C HIS A 171 10.74 4.79 25.14
N LEU A 172 9.63 4.67 24.40
CA LEU A 172 9.54 5.12 23.01
C LEU A 172 9.92 6.59 22.85
N LYS A 173 9.47 7.47 23.77
CA LYS A 173 9.87 8.88 23.79
C LYS A 173 11.38 9.08 24.00
N SER A 174 12.03 8.23 24.80
CA SER A 174 13.49 8.26 25.00
C SER A 174 14.27 7.81 23.76
N LEU A 175 13.68 6.96 22.91
CA LEU A 175 14.18 6.60 21.58
C LEU A 175 13.87 7.67 20.51
N HIS A 176 13.39 8.85 20.91
CA HIS A 176 13.07 9.99 20.04
C HIS A 176 11.90 9.74 19.06
N VAL A 177 11.09 8.71 19.28
CA VAL A 177 9.87 8.44 18.50
C VAL A 177 8.94 9.69 18.47
N ASP A 178 8.44 10.03 17.29
CA ASP A 178 7.60 11.21 17.05
C ASP A 178 6.18 11.05 17.60
N GLY A 179 5.63 9.84 17.44
CA GLY A 179 4.25 9.53 17.81
C GLY A 179 3.92 8.05 17.84
N VAL A 180 2.65 7.75 18.08
CA VAL A 180 2.12 6.38 18.12
C VAL A 180 0.86 6.24 17.26
N VAL A 181 0.62 5.01 16.79
CA VAL A 181 -0.59 4.63 16.05
C VAL A 181 -1.45 3.74 16.93
N VAL A 182 -2.73 4.08 17.08
CA VAL A 182 -3.69 3.32 17.90
C VAL A 182 -4.88 2.87 17.05
N HIS A 183 -5.23 1.58 17.14
CA HIS A 183 -6.43 1.04 16.48
C HIS A 183 -7.67 1.26 17.34
N CYS A 184 -8.61 2.08 16.84
CA CYS A 184 -9.96 2.22 17.39
C CYS A 184 -10.88 1.16 16.76
N TRP A 185 -11.02 0.03 17.46
CA TRP A 185 -11.75 -1.14 16.98
C TRP A 185 -13.26 -0.94 17.03
N TRP A 186 -13.90 -1.00 15.87
CA TRP A 186 -15.36 -0.90 15.75
C TRP A 186 -16.08 -1.94 16.61
N GLY A 187 -15.56 -3.17 16.64
CA GLY A 187 -16.07 -4.28 17.44
C GLY A 187 -16.00 -4.12 18.96
N ILE A 188 -15.15 -3.23 19.47
CA ILE A 188 -15.10 -2.86 20.89
C ILE A 188 -16.08 -1.71 21.14
N VAL A 189 -15.91 -0.62 20.40
CA VAL A 189 -16.55 0.68 20.66
C VAL A 189 -18.06 0.65 20.41
N GLU A 190 -18.54 0.05 19.31
CA GLU A 190 -19.98 -0.14 19.03
C GLU A 190 -20.41 -1.61 19.25
N GLY A 191 -19.65 -2.35 20.07
CA GLY A 191 -19.67 -3.82 20.09
C GLY A 191 -21.00 -4.48 20.42
N TRP A 192 -21.81 -3.86 21.29
CA TRP A 192 -23.02 -4.49 21.86
C TRP A 192 -24.34 -4.04 21.22
N SER A 193 -24.42 -2.81 20.71
CA SER A 193 -25.68 -2.25 20.18
C SER A 193 -25.41 -1.14 19.16
N PRO A 194 -26.23 -1.04 18.09
CA PRO A 194 -26.15 0.06 17.13
C PRO A 194 -26.23 1.42 17.83
N GLN A 195 -25.38 2.36 17.40
CA GLN A 195 -25.31 3.74 17.87
C GLN A 195 -25.10 3.87 19.40
N LYS A 196 -24.48 2.87 20.03
CA LYS A 196 -24.02 2.91 21.42
C LYS A 196 -22.50 2.78 21.46
N TYR A 197 -21.85 3.93 21.27
CA TYR A 197 -20.41 4.09 21.26
C TYR A 197 -19.87 4.23 22.70
N ILE A 198 -18.84 3.46 23.03
CA ILE A 198 -18.11 3.57 24.30
C ILE A 198 -16.65 3.88 23.96
N TRP A 199 -16.12 4.97 24.50
CA TRP A 199 -14.78 5.48 24.20
C TRP A 199 -13.87 5.61 25.44
N SER A 200 -14.36 5.27 26.64
CA SER A 200 -13.68 5.53 27.93
C SER A 200 -12.23 5.04 27.97
N GLY A 201 -11.96 3.77 27.65
CA GLY A 201 -10.60 3.23 27.64
C GLY A 201 -9.68 3.90 26.61
N TYR A 202 -10.23 4.33 25.46
CA TYR A 202 -9.46 5.11 24.47
C TYR A 202 -9.14 6.52 24.99
N ARG A 203 -10.06 7.16 25.72
CA ARG A 203 -9.80 8.45 26.38
C ARG A 203 -8.75 8.34 27.49
N ASP A 204 -8.78 7.28 28.29
CA ASP A 204 -7.74 7.00 29.29
C ASP A 204 -6.37 6.81 28.62
N LEU A 205 -6.30 6.03 27.54
CA LEU A 205 -5.09 5.82 26.75
C LEU A 205 -4.55 7.12 26.12
N PHE A 206 -5.43 7.91 25.50
CA PHE A 206 -5.03 9.15 24.83
C PHE A 206 -4.59 10.22 25.83
N ASN A 207 -5.14 10.23 27.05
CA ASN A 207 -4.64 11.06 28.15
C ASN A 207 -3.19 10.70 28.52
N ILE A 208 -2.82 9.42 28.58
CA ILE A 208 -1.44 9.00 28.86
C ILE A 208 -0.50 9.38 27.70
N ILE A 209 -0.94 9.21 26.44
CA ILE A 209 -0.17 9.63 25.26
C ILE A 209 0.07 11.15 25.27
N ARG A 210 -0.94 11.94 25.68
CA ARG A 210 -0.84 13.39 25.89
C ARG A 210 0.14 13.75 27.01
N GLU A 211 0.10 13.06 28.16
CA GLU A 211 1.05 13.23 29.27
C GLU A 211 2.51 13.04 28.80
N VAL A 212 2.76 12.05 27.95
CA VAL A 212 4.10 11.71 27.42
C VAL A 212 4.52 12.61 26.23
N LYS A 213 3.60 13.41 25.68
CA LYS A 213 3.83 14.35 24.57
C LYS A 213 4.33 13.63 23.29
N LEU A 214 3.64 12.56 22.92
CA LEU A 214 3.76 11.88 21.63
C LEU A 214 2.60 12.30 20.73
N LYS A 215 2.85 12.46 19.42
CA LYS A 215 1.75 12.64 18.45
C LYS A 215 0.92 11.37 18.35
N LEU A 216 -0.35 11.49 18.00
CA LEU A 216 -1.27 10.37 17.89
C LEU A 216 -1.84 10.25 16.47
N GLN A 217 -1.68 9.09 15.84
CA GLN A 217 -2.46 8.70 14.67
C GLN A 217 -3.48 7.64 15.09
N VAL A 218 -4.70 7.71 14.56
CA VAL A 218 -5.79 6.80 14.97
C VAL A 218 -6.37 6.07 13.78
N VAL A 219 -6.49 4.74 13.89
CA VAL A 219 -7.10 3.89 12.85
C VAL A 219 -8.56 3.65 13.18
N MET A 220 -9.46 4.05 12.27
CA MET A 220 -10.87 3.65 12.27
C MET A 220 -10.95 2.19 11.79
N ALA A 221 -10.83 1.24 12.72
CA ALA A 221 -10.67 -0.18 12.41
C ALA A 221 -12.03 -0.87 12.27
N PHE A 222 -12.60 -0.79 11.07
CA PHE A 222 -13.85 -1.46 10.65
C PHE A 222 -13.70 -2.95 10.31
N HIS A 223 -12.67 -3.61 10.84
CA HIS A 223 -12.31 -5.00 10.54
C HIS A 223 -12.00 -5.82 11.80
N GLU A 224 -12.01 -7.13 11.63
CA GLU A 224 -11.62 -8.13 12.63
C GLU A 224 -10.10 -8.11 12.88
N CYS A 225 -9.68 -8.05 14.15
CA CYS A 225 -8.32 -8.34 14.57
C CYS A 225 -8.15 -9.85 14.76
N GLY A 226 -7.14 -10.45 14.13
CA GLY A 226 -6.85 -11.89 14.20
C GLY A 226 -6.74 -12.50 12.80
N GLY A 227 -5.59 -13.11 12.50
CA GLY A 227 -5.33 -13.63 11.15
C GLY A 227 -3.98 -14.33 10.93
N HIS A 228 -3.02 -14.17 11.84
CA HIS A 228 -1.79 -14.98 11.90
C HIS A 228 -1.72 -15.73 13.24
N GLY A 229 -0.92 -16.80 13.27
CA GLY A 229 -0.93 -17.79 14.36
C GLY A 229 -0.41 -17.30 15.72
N SER A 230 -0.95 -17.93 16.77
CA SER A 230 -0.51 -17.91 18.18
C SER A 230 -0.31 -16.55 18.86
N GLY A 231 -1.27 -16.18 19.73
CA GLY A 231 -1.04 -15.28 20.87
C GLY A 231 -1.87 -13.99 20.87
N ASP A 232 -2.15 -13.44 19.69
CA ASP A 232 -2.80 -12.13 19.59
C ASP A 232 -4.29 -12.15 19.97
N MET A 233 -4.74 -11.04 20.58
CA MET A 233 -6.13 -10.84 20.99
C MET A 233 -7.05 -10.76 19.76
N LEU A 234 -8.00 -11.70 19.67
CA LEU A 234 -9.01 -11.72 18.61
C LEU A 234 -10.13 -10.71 18.93
N ILE A 235 -10.34 -9.75 18.03
CA ILE A 235 -11.36 -8.70 18.15
C ILE A 235 -12.28 -8.83 16.94
N SER A 236 -13.47 -9.39 17.15
CA SER A 236 -14.46 -9.56 16.08
C SER A 236 -15.09 -8.22 15.66
N LEU A 237 -15.83 -8.23 14.55
CA LEU A 237 -16.84 -7.19 14.28
C LEU A 237 -17.89 -7.12 15.42
N PRO A 238 -18.68 -6.03 15.54
CA PRO A 238 -19.68 -5.91 16.60
C PRO A 238 -20.67 -7.08 16.62
N LYS A 239 -21.05 -7.51 17.83
CA LYS A 239 -21.93 -8.67 18.03
C LYS A 239 -23.26 -8.48 17.31
N TRP A 240 -23.82 -7.27 17.34
CA TRP A 240 -25.08 -6.97 16.65
C TRP A 240 -25.01 -7.10 15.13
N VAL A 241 -23.82 -6.96 14.53
CA VAL A 241 -23.57 -7.21 13.08
C VAL A 241 -23.46 -8.70 12.82
N LEU A 242 -22.72 -9.42 13.68
CA LEU A 242 -22.57 -10.87 13.57
C LEU A 242 -23.91 -11.60 13.73
N GLU A 243 -24.80 -11.13 14.61
CA GLU A 243 -26.18 -11.64 14.72
C GLU A 243 -26.98 -11.43 13.41
N ILE A 244 -26.91 -10.25 12.78
CA ILE A 244 -27.53 -10.01 11.46
C ILE A 244 -26.93 -10.94 10.40
N GLY A 245 -25.63 -11.21 10.49
CA GLY A 245 -24.91 -12.13 9.61
C GLY A 245 -25.36 -13.59 9.70
N LYS A 246 -26.03 -14.02 10.79
CA LYS A 246 -26.62 -15.36 10.88
C LYS A 246 -27.84 -15.50 9.96
N ASP A 247 -28.70 -14.49 9.95
CA ASP A 247 -29.91 -14.45 9.12
C ASP A 247 -29.61 -14.02 7.67
N ASN A 248 -28.61 -13.16 7.49
CA ASN A 248 -28.25 -12.50 6.24
C ASN A 248 -26.75 -12.59 5.96
N GLN A 249 -26.26 -13.80 5.68
CA GLN A 249 -24.83 -14.07 5.44
C GLN A 249 -24.19 -13.23 4.31
N ASP A 250 -25.00 -12.73 3.37
CA ASP A 250 -24.52 -11.91 2.25
C ASP A 250 -24.07 -10.49 2.66
N ILE A 251 -24.15 -10.10 3.94
CA ILE A 251 -23.48 -8.88 4.42
C ILE A 251 -21.94 -9.03 4.42
N PHE A 252 -21.43 -10.25 4.24
CA PHE A 252 -20.00 -10.58 4.23
C PHE A 252 -19.52 -10.96 2.83
N PHE A 253 -18.24 -10.66 2.56
CA PHE A 253 -17.58 -11.12 1.34
C PHE A 253 -17.66 -12.64 1.22
N THR A 254 -17.80 -13.12 -0.01
CA THR A 254 -18.12 -14.52 -0.28
C THR A 254 -17.36 -14.99 -1.51
N ASP A 255 -16.70 -16.13 -1.39
CA ASP A 255 -15.98 -16.79 -2.48
C ASP A 255 -16.88 -17.71 -3.31
N ARG A 256 -16.30 -18.36 -4.33
CA ARG A 256 -17.06 -19.15 -5.29
C ARG A 256 -17.73 -20.39 -4.68
N GLU A 257 -17.16 -20.93 -3.61
CA GLU A 257 -17.73 -22.07 -2.87
C GLU A 257 -18.83 -21.65 -1.89
N GLY A 258 -19.07 -20.34 -1.74
CA GLY A 258 -20.07 -19.78 -0.83
C GLY A 258 -19.56 -19.61 0.61
N ARG A 259 -18.24 -19.75 0.85
CA ARG A 259 -17.65 -19.54 2.17
C ARG A 259 -17.65 -18.05 2.49
N ARG A 260 -18.05 -17.69 3.71
CA ARG A 260 -18.30 -16.29 4.13
C ARG A 260 -17.11 -15.74 4.91
N ASN A 261 -16.53 -14.63 4.46
CA ASN A 261 -15.44 -13.96 5.16
C ASN A 261 -15.97 -12.83 6.08
N THR A 262 -16.01 -13.10 7.39
CA THR A 262 -16.48 -12.19 8.44
C THR A 262 -15.49 -11.09 8.86
N GLN A 263 -14.35 -10.92 8.17
CA GLN A 263 -13.32 -9.94 8.60
C GLN A 263 -13.80 -8.49 8.45
N CYS A 264 -14.68 -8.22 7.50
CA CYS A 264 -15.26 -6.91 7.23
C CYS A 264 -16.58 -7.09 6.47
N LEU A 265 -17.36 -6.01 6.31
CA LEU A 265 -18.57 -6.03 5.50
C LEU A 265 -18.25 -6.09 4.01
N SER A 266 -19.09 -6.77 3.22
CA SER A 266 -19.02 -6.68 1.75
C SER A 266 -19.43 -5.28 1.28
N TRP A 267 -18.64 -4.69 0.39
CA TRP A 267 -18.98 -3.42 -0.27
C TRP A 267 -20.30 -3.48 -1.06
N GLY A 268 -20.80 -4.69 -1.36
CA GLY A 268 -22.14 -4.89 -1.91
C GLY A 268 -23.26 -4.28 -1.06
N ILE A 269 -23.08 -4.10 0.25
CA ILE A 269 -24.08 -3.50 1.15
C ILE A 269 -23.83 -2.01 1.49
N ASP A 270 -22.87 -1.36 0.85
CA ASP A 270 -22.55 0.06 1.07
C ASP A 270 -23.78 0.98 0.93
N LYS A 271 -24.70 0.62 0.02
CA LYS A 271 -25.90 1.39 -0.34
C LYS A 271 -27.21 0.67 0.02
N GLU A 272 -27.14 -0.46 0.74
CA GLU A 272 -28.28 -1.32 1.06
C GLU A 272 -28.62 -1.24 2.57
N ARG A 273 -29.87 -0.92 2.92
CA ARG A 273 -30.30 -0.63 4.31
C ARG A 273 -30.51 -1.87 5.19
N VAL A 274 -29.49 -2.73 5.26
CA VAL A 274 -29.59 -4.08 5.86
C VAL A 274 -29.01 -4.16 7.29
N LEU A 275 -28.42 -3.08 7.80
CA LEU A 275 -27.82 -3.00 9.14
C LEU A 275 -28.77 -2.26 10.11
N LYS A 276 -29.90 -2.91 10.42
CA LYS A 276 -31.04 -2.35 11.18
C LYS A 276 -31.52 -0.99 10.65
N GLY A 277 -31.67 -0.88 9.33
CA GLY A 277 -32.12 0.34 8.65
C GLY A 277 -31.02 1.28 8.18
N ARG A 278 -29.76 1.07 8.61
CA ARG A 278 -28.58 1.76 8.07
C ARG A 278 -27.93 0.98 6.93
N THR A 279 -27.20 1.67 6.06
CA THR A 279 -26.29 1.05 5.08
C THR A 279 -24.88 0.87 5.64
N GLY A 280 -23.99 0.15 4.94
CA GLY A 280 -22.59 -0.03 5.35
C GLY A 280 -21.85 1.30 5.59
N ILE A 281 -21.92 2.23 4.63
CA ILE A 281 -21.21 3.52 4.72
C ILE A 281 -21.81 4.46 5.78
N GLU A 282 -23.12 4.38 6.06
CA GLU A 282 -23.75 5.14 7.14
C GLU A 282 -23.26 4.69 8.52
N VAL A 283 -23.03 3.38 8.70
CA VAL A 283 -22.47 2.83 9.94
C VAL A 283 -21.04 3.34 10.17
N TYR A 284 -20.21 3.34 9.13
CA TYR A 284 -18.84 3.88 9.21
C TYR A 284 -18.84 5.39 9.48
N PHE A 285 -19.74 6.15 8.84
CA PHE A 285 -19.86 7.59 9.07
C PHE A 285 -20.37 7.96 10.47
N ASP A 286 -21.38 7.26 10.99
CA ASP A 286 -21.85 7.47 12.38
C ASP A 286 -20.72 7.21 13.38
N PHE A 287 -19.89 6.19 13.14
CA PHE A 287 -18.72 5.86 13.96
C PHE A 287 -17.65 6.97 13.93
N MET A 288 -17.26 7.40 12.72
CA MET A 288 -16.29 8.49 12.53
C MET A 288 -16.77 9.79 13.18
N ARG A 289 -18.06 10.14 13.02
CA ARG A 289 -18.66 11.31 13.67
C ARG A 289 -18.67 11.17 15.19
N SER A 290 -18.94 9.99 15.74
CA SER A 290 -18.87 9.75 17.19
C SER A 290 -17.44 9.93 17.70
N PHE A 291 -16.43 9.43 16.98
CA PHE A 291 -15.02 9.64 17.33
C PHE A 291 -14.64 11.12 17.31
N ARG A 292 -14.98 11.83 16.22
CA ARG A 292 -14.75 13.28 16.08
C ARG A 292 -15.38 14.07 17.23
N THR A 293 -16.59 13.72 17.63
CA THR A 293 -17.33 14.42 18.70
C THR A 293 -16.74 14.13 20.08
N GLU A 294 -16.40 12.87 20.36
CA GLU A 294 -15.81 12.47 21.64
C GLU A 294 -14.45 13.13 21.88
N PHE A 295 -13.62 13.26 20.86
CA PHE A 295 -12.21 13.69 20.98
C PHE A 295 -11.93 15.10 20.44
N ASP A 296 -12.94 15.96 20.38
CA ASP A 296 -12.84 17.34 19.88
C ASP A 296 -11.74 18.16 20.58
N ASP A 297 -11.55 17.97 21.89
CA ASP A 297 -10.45 18.55 22.67
C ASP A 297 -9.08 18.15 22.11
N LEU A 298 -8.88 16.87 21.78
CA LEU A 298 -7.60 16.34 21.29
C LEU A 298 -7.32 16.69 19.83
N PHE A 299 -8.37 16.92 19.02
CA PHE A 299 -8.25 17.51 17.69
C PHE A 299 -7.88 19.00 17.78
N ALA A 300 -8.56 19.77 18.63
CA ALA A 300 -8.28 21.20 18.82
C ALA A 300 -6.89 21.47 19.44
N GLU A 301 -6.40 20.57 20.30
CA GLU A 301 -5.03 20.58 20.84
C GLU A 301 -3.97 20.16 19.81
N GLY A 302 -4.36 19.61 18.64
CA GLY A 302 -3.44 19.09 17.63
C GLY A 302 -2.69 17.82 18.04
N LEU A 303 -3.19 17.08 19.04
CA LEU A 303 -2.60 15.81 19.48
C LEU A 303 -2.81 14.71 18.43
N ILE A 304 -4.04 14.62 17.91
CA ILE A 304 -4.40 13.71 16.81
C ILE A 304 -3.90 14.33 15.51
N SER A 305 -2.80 13.81 14.96
CA SER A 305 -2.17 14.35 13.75
C SER A 305 -2.77 13.81 12.45
N ALA A 306 -3.33 12.60 12.46
CA ALA A 306 -3.98 12.00 11.30
C ALA A 306 -4.97 10.89 11.71
N VAL A 307 -5.93 10.61 10.81
CA VAL A 307 -6.88 9.49 10.95
C VAL A 307 -6.75 8.54 9.77
N GLU A 308 -6.49 7.27 10.05
CA GLU A 308 -6.44 6.20 9.06
C GLU A 308 -7.80 5.52 8.93
N ILE A 309 -8.28 5.38 7.69
CA ILE A 309 -9.60 4.82 7.42
C ILE A 309 -9.44 3.38 6.91
N GLY A 310 -9.93 2.41 7.69
CA GLY A 310 -9.91 1.01 7.27
C GLY A 310 -10.93 0.74 6.16
N LEU A 311 -10.46 0.39 4.96
CA LEU A 311 -11.31 0.19 3.78
C LEU A 311 -11.53 -1.29 3.40
N GLY A 312 -11.18 -2.22 4.29
CA GLY A 312 -11.27 -3.65 4.03
C GLY A 312 -10.57 -4.51 5.10
N PRO A 313 -10.23 -5.76 4.79
CA PRO A 313 -9.57 -6.69 5.71
C PRO A 313 -8.18 -6.16 6.09
N SER A 314 -7.81 -6.29 7.37
CA SER A 314 -6.56 -5.70 7.92
C SER A 314 -6.44 -4.18 7.76
N GLY A 315 -7.57 -3.49 7.53
CA GLY A 315 -7.65 -2.06 7.25
C GLY A 315 -7.24 -1.67 5.82
N GLU A 316 -6.81 -2.63 5.01
CA GLU A 316 -6.28 -2.41 3.68
C GLU A 316 -7.39 -2.28 2.64
N LEU A 317 -7.21 -1.40 1.65
CA LEU A 317 -8.11 -1.26 0.51
C LEU A 317 -7.94 -2.43 -0.47
N LYS A 318 -8.46 -3.61 -0.12
CA LYS A 318 -8.49 -4.80 -0.98
C LYS A 318 -9.67 -5.72 -0.68
N TYR A 319 -9.96 -6.64 -1.59
CA TYR A 319 -10.79 -7.79 -1.26
C TYR A 319 -10.04 -8.78 -0.35
N PRO A 320 -10.74 -9.58 0.48
CA PRO A 320 -10.12 -10.62 1.29
C PRO A 320 -9.81 -11.89 0.47
N SER A 321 -9.04 -11.75 -0.61
CA SER A 321 -8.81 -12.82 -1.60
C SER A 321 -7.82 -13.90 -1.19
N PHE A 322 -7.00 -13.66 -0.15
CA PHE A 322 -6.01 -14.61 0.38
C PHE A 322 -6.11 -14.82 1.91
N PRO A 323 -7.25 -15.27 2.46
CA PRO A 323 -7.41 -15.42 3.90
C PRO A 323 -6.90 -16.80 4.38
N GLU A 324 -5.84 -16.82 5.19
CA GLU A 324 -5.23 -18.07 5.70
C GLU A 324 -6.20 -19.01 6.41
N ARG A 325 -7.22 -18.43 7.08
CA ARG A 325 -8.30 -19.16 7.76
C ARG A 325 -9.23 -19.94 6.84
N MET A 326 -9.28 -19.59 5.55
CA MET A 326 -9.99 -20.36 4.50
C MET A 326 -9.05 -21.33 3.76
N GLY A 327 -7.85 -21.58 4.30
CA GLY A 327 -6.89 -22.52 3.73
C GLY A 327 -5.98 -21.94 2.65
N TRP A 328 -6.04 -20.64 2.36
CA TRP A 328 -5.02 -20.00 1.52
C TRP A 328 -3.64 -20.14 2.16
N ARG A 329 -2.61 -20.39 1.34
CA ARG A 329 -1.20 -20.40 1.73
C ARG A 329 -0.40 -19.67 0.67
N TYR A 330 0.62 -18.93 1.08
CA TYR A 330 1.58 -18.34 0.16
C TYR A 330 2.26 -19.45 -0.68
N PRO A 331 2.44 -19.27 -2.01
CA PRO A 331 2.12 -18.10 -2.82
C PRO A 331 0.80 -18.24 -3.62
N GLY A 332 -0.27 -18.86 -3.12
CA GLY A 332 -1.51 -19.08 -3.88
C GLY A 332 -2.11 -17.81 -4.53
N ILE A 333 -2.73 -17.94 -5.71
CA ILE A 333 -3.33 -16.81 -6.46
C ILE A 333 -4.51 -16.11 -5.75
N GLY A 334 -5.10 -16.74 -4.73
CA GLY A 334 -6.30 -16.24 -4.07
C GLY A 334 -7.60 -16.56 -4.83
N GLU A 335 -8.74 -16.04 -4.35
CA GLU A 335 -10.04 -16.16 -5.04
C GLU A 335 -10.79 -14.83 -5.08
N PHE A 336 -11.56 -14.59 -6.16
CA PHE A 336 -12.48 -13.45 -6.25
C PHE A 336 -13.58 -13.54 -5.18
N GLN A 337 -13.83 -12.44 -4.47
CA GLN A 337 -14.69 -12.40 -3.27
C GLN A 337 -16.08 -11.79 -3.51
N CYS A 338 -16.58 -11.87 -4.75
CA CYS A 338 -17.78 -11.17 -5.22
C CYS A 338 -19.07 -12.00 -5.27
N TYR A 339 -19.14 -13.15 -4.59
CA TYR A 339 -20.24 -14.11 -4.76
C TYR A 339 -21.42 -13.90 -3.80
N ASP A 340 -21.38 -12.88 -2.94
CA ASP A 340 -22.54 -12.49 -2.14
C ASP A 340 -23.67 -11.94 -3.04
N LYS A 341 -24.92 -12.03 -2.57
CA LYS A 341 -26.07 -11.67 -3.41
C LYS A 341 -26.07 -10.22 -3.91
N TYR A 342 -25.47 -9.29 -3.18
CA TYR A 342 -25.49 -7.86 -3.50
C TYR A 342 -24.42 -7.52 -4.55
N MET A 343 -23.20 -8.05 -4.39
CA MET A 343 -22.15 -7.98 -5.41
C MET A 343 -22.58 -8.69 -6.70
N GLN A 344 -23.21 -9.87 -6.61
CA GLN A 344 -23.81 -10.54 -7.77
C GLN A 344 -24.95 -9.71 -8.41
N GLN A 345 -25.74 -8.97 -7.63
CA GLN A 345 -26.74 -8.06 -8.18
C GLN A 345 -26.11 -6.83 -8.87
N SER A 346 -25.02 -6.29 -8.33
CA SER A 346 -24.22 -5.23 -8.95
C SER A 346 -23.65 -5.70 -10.31
N LEU A 347 -23.01 -6.87 -10.34
CA LEU A 347 -22.49 -7.47 -11.58
C LEU A 347 -23.58 -7.70 -12.63
N ARG A 348 -24.76 -8.20 -12.22
CA ARG A 348 -25.94 -8.34 -13.11
C ARG A 348 -26.42 -7.00 -13.67
N LYS A 349 -26.38 -5.92 -12.89
CA LYS A 349 -26.71 -4.56 -13.37
C LYS A 349 -25.66 -4.10 -14.39
N ALA A 350 -24.38 -4.23 -14.09
CA ALA A 350 -23.28 -3.84 -14.99
C ALA A 350 -23.29 -4.60 -16.34
N ALA A 351 -23.48 -5.93 -16.29
CA ALA A 351 -23.53 -6.77 -17.48
C ALA A 351 -24.74 -6.44 -18.38
N LYS A 352 -25.90 -6.11 -17.79
CA LYS A 352 -27.08 -5.63 -18.52
C LYS A 352 -26.84 -4.27 -19.19
N LEU A 353 -26.25 -3.32 -18.46
CA LEU A 353 -25.93 -1.98 -19.00
C LEU A 353 -24.95 -2.05 -20.18
N ARG A 354 -24.00 -2.99 -20.17
CA ARG A 354 -23.07 -3.23 -21.28
C ARG A 354 -23.67 -4.06 -22.43
N GLY A 355 -24.94 -4.48 -22.35
CA GLY A 355 -25.61 -5.29 -23.37
C GLY A 355 -25.26 -6.79 -23.38
N HIS A 356 -24.39 -7.25 -22.47
CA HIS A 356 -23.90 -8.62 -22.42
C HIS A 356 -24.39 -9.36 -21.17
N SER A 357 -25.71 -9.58 -21.06
CA SER A 357 -26.33 -10.18 -19.86
C SER A 357 -25.78 -11.58 -19.48
N PHE A 358 -25.12 -12.30 -20.39
CA PHE A 358 -24.49 -13.59 -20.12
C PHE A 358 -23.14 -13.49 -19.39
N TRP A 359 -22.54 -12.30 -19.32
CA TRP A 359 -21.37 -11.97 -18.48
C TRP A 359 -21.73 -11.67 -17.02
N ALA A 360 -22.99 -11.84 -16.62
CA ALA A 360 -23.49 -11.52 -15.29
C ALA A 360 -23.12 -12.56 -14.19
N ARG A 361 -21.86 -13.02 -14.18
CA ARG A 361 -21.32 -14.06 -13.30
C ARG A 361 -19.82 -13.85 -13.06
N GLY A 362 -19.27 -14.42 -12.00
CA GLY A 362 -17.81 -14.50 -11.79
C GLY A 362 -17.16 -15.57 -12.70
N PRO A 363 -15.83 -15.51 -12.94
CA PRO A 363 -15.11 -16.49 -13.74
C PRO A 363 -15.25 -17.93 -13.24
N ASP A 364 -15.53 -18.86 -14.16
CA ASP A 364 -15.73 -20.28 -13.86
C ASP A 364 -14.44 -21.13 -13.99
N ASN A 365 -13.36 -20.53 -14.47
CA ASN A 365 -12.05 -21.15 -14.74
C ASN A 365 -10.86 -20.48 -14.03
N ALA A 366 -11.13 -19.69 -12.97
CA ALA A 366 -10.11 -18.96 -12.20
C ALA A 366 -9.37 -19.78 -11.10
N GLY A 367 -9.60 -21.09 -11.02
CA GLY A 367 -8.98 -21.95 -9.99
C GLY A 367 -9.57 -21.77 -8.59
N GLN A 368 -8.75 -22.03 -7.58
CA GLN A 368 -9.01 -21.91 -6.13
C GLN A 368 -7.87 -21.16 -5.44
N TYR A 369 -8.01 -20.84 -4.14
CA TYR A 369 -7.04 -20.07 -3.35
C TYR A 369 -5.56 -20.41 -3.60
N ASN A 370 -5.24 -21.70 -3.71
CA ASN A 370 -3.86 -22.21 -3.78
C ASN A 370 -3.42 -22.65 -5.19
N SER A 371 -4.24 -22.41 -6.23
CA SER A 371 -3.83 -22.65 -7.63
C SER A 371 -2.66 -21.73 -8.02
N ARG A 372 -1.92 -22.12 -9.06
CA ARG A 372 -0.92 -21.28 -9.74
C ARG A 372 -1.52 -20.67 -11.02
N PRO A 373 -1.08 -19.50 -11.51
CA PRO A 373 -1.73 -18.82 -12.64
C PRO A 373 -1.83 -19.71 -13.90
N HIS A 374 -0.74 -20.42 -14.22
CA HIS A 374 -0.62 -21.31 -15.38
C HIS A 374 -1.48 -22.58 -15.30
N GLU A 375 -2.02 -22.93 -14.13
CA GLU A 375 -2.94 -24.07 -13.94
C GLU A 375 -4.40 -23.70 -14.22
N THR A 376 -4.70 -22.41 -14.39
CA THR A 376 -6.06 -21.88 -14.54
C THR A 376 -6.34 -21.44 -15.97
N GLY A 377 -7.58 -21.59 -16.44
CA GLY A 377 -8.00 -21.04 -17.74
C GLY A 377 -8.12 -19.53 -17.74
N PHE A 378 -8.33 -18.92 -16.56
CA PHE A 378 -8.47 -17.47 -16.44
C PHE A 378 -7.14 -16.73 -16.43
N PHE A 379 -6.13 -17.19 -15.67
CA PHE A 379 -4.90 -16.44 -15.40
C PHE A 379 -3.66 -16.94 -16.15
N CYS A 380 -3.74 -18.01 -16.93
CA CYS A 380 -2.62 -18.47 -17.77
C CYS A 380 -2.28 -17.47 -18.88
N ASP A 381 -1.12 -17.62 -19.53
CA ASP A 381 -0.71 -16.71 -20.60
C ASP A 381 -1.68 -16.75 -21.78
N ARG A 382 -2.28 -15.58 -22.09
CA ARG A 382 -3.41 -15.41 -23.04
C ARG A 382 -4.72 -16.10 -22.60
N GLY A 383 -4.88 -16.34 -21.30
CA GLY A 383 -6.12 -16.81 -20.68
C GLY A 383 -7.23 -15.75 -20.65
N ASP A 384 -8.38 -16.12 -20.07
CA ASP A 384 -9.59 -15.31 -20.16
C ASP A 384 -9.50 -13.93 -19.48
N TYR A 385 -8.52 -13.67 -18.61
CA TYR A 385 -8.29 -12.35 -18.00
C TYR A 385 -8.17 -11.21 -19.05
N ASP A 386 -7.56 -11.50 -20.20
CA ASP A 386 -7.36 -10.53 -21.28
C ASP A 386 -8.48 -10.53 -22.34
N SER A 387 -9.43 -11.47 -22.22
CA SER A 387 -10.61 -11.56 -23.11
C SER A 387 -11.59 -10.38 -22.90
N TYR A 388 -12.53 -10.19 -23.83
CA TYR A 388 -13.61 -9.21 -23.65
C TYR A 388 -14.42 -9.40 -22.35
N TYR A 389 -14.59 -10.65 -21.92
CA TYR A 389 -15.27 -10.99 -20.67
C TYR A 389 -14.39 -10.68 -19.45
N GLY A 390 -13.13 -11.12 -19.45
CA GLY A 390 -12.19 -10.87 -18.35
C GLY A 390 -11.96 -9.39 -18.13
N ARG A 391 -11.70 -8.63 -19.21
CA ARG A 391 -11.56 -7.17 -19.16
C ARG A 391 -12.82 -6.48 -18.63
N PHE A 392 -14.02 -6.96 -18.96
CA PHE A 392 -15.27 -6.46 -18.37
C PHE A 392 -15.36 -6.78 -16.87
N PHE A 393 -15.13 -8.03 -16.48
CA PHE A 393 -15.27 -8.50 -15.10
C PHE A 393 -14.25 -7.83 -14.17
N LEU A 394 -12.97 -7.79 -14.57
CA LEU A 394 -11.89 -7.17 -13.79
C LEU A 394 -12.09 -5.66 -13.65
N ASN A 395 -12.53 -4.98 -14.71
CA ASN A 395 -12.89 -3.56 -14.62
C ASN A 395 -14.06 -3.33 -13.66
N TRP A 396 -15.10 -4.16 -13.68
CA TRP A 396 -16.21 -4.05 -12.71
C TRP A 396 -15.74 -4.32 -11.26
N TYR A 397 -14.94 -5.37 -11.06
CA TYR A 397 -14.48 -5.80 -9.75
C TYR A 397 -13.53 -4.77 -9.12
N SER A 398 -12.63 -4.18 -9.91
CA SER A 398 -11.75 -3.07 -9.49
C SER A 398 -12.52 -1.76 -9.33
N GLN A 399 -13.50 -1.45 -10.19
CA GLN A 399 -14.34 -0.25 -10.01
C GLN A 399 -15.14 -0.31 -8.71
N ALA A 400 -15.61 -1.48 -8.27
CA ALA A 400 -16.30 -1.60 -6.98
C ALA A 400 -15.38 -1.28 -5.77
N LEU A 401 -14.07 -1.59 -5.86
CA LEU A 401 -13.06 -1.18 -4.88
C LEU A 401 -12.86 0.34 -4.88
N ILE A 402 -12.76 0.94 -6.07
CA ILE A 402 -12.58 2.38 -6.29
C ILE A 402 -13.82 3.16 -5.78
N ASP A 403 -15.02 2.70 -6.13
CA ASP A 403 -16.28 3.26 -5.67
C ASP A 403 -16.40 3.17 -4.14
N HIS A 404 -16.02 2.05 -3.52
CA HIS A 404 -16.03 1.92 -2.06
C HIS A 404 -15.16 3.00 -1.40
N ALA A 405 -13.91 3.13 -1.85
CA ALA A 405 -12.98 4.15 -1.36
C ALA A 405 -13.56 5.57 -1.54
N ASP A 406 -14.07 5.90 -2.72
CA ASP A 406 -14.63 7.23 -3.02
C ASP A 406 -15.81 7.59 -2.10
N ASN A 407 -16.74 6.65 -1.88
CA ASN A 407 -17.91 6.87 -1.03
C ASN A 407 -17.53 7.00 0.46
N VAL A 408 -16.64 6.14 0.97
CA VAL A 408 -16.22 6.20 2.39
C VAL A 408 -15.32 7.40 2.67
N LEU A 409 -14.38 7.72 1.78
CA LEU A 409 -13.48 8.87 1.94
C LEU A 409 -14.22 10.20 1.81
N SER A 410 -15.26 10.29 0.99
CA SER A 410 -16.16 11.45 0.97
C SER A 410 -16.79 11.70 2.35
N LEU A 411 -17.25 10.64 3.02
CA LEU A 411 -17.84 10.74 4.36
C LEU A 411 -16.78 10.96 5.46
N ALA A 412 -15.57 10.43 5.31
CA ALA A 412 -14.46 10.67 6.22
C ALA A 412 -14.01 12.14 6.18
N ASN A 413 -13.90 12.75 4.99
CA ASN A 413 -13.62 14.19 4.85
C ASN A 413 -14.69 15.06 5.52
N LEU A 414 -15.97 14.68 5.44
CA LEU A 414 -17.05 15.36 6.16
C LEU A 414 -17.02 15.16 7.68
N ALA A 415 -16.38 14.10 8.18
CA ALA A 415 -16.27 13.81 9.60
C ALA A 415 -15.01 14.41 10.25
N PHE A 416 -13.94 14.63 9.48
CA PHE A 416 -12.62 15.02 10.01
C PHE A 416 -12.06 16.34 9.44
N GLU A 417 -12.76 16.97 8.50
CA GLU A 417 -12.48 18.31 7.98
C GLU A 417 -11.03 18.46 7.49
N GLU A 418 -10.21 19.28 8.16
CA GLU A 418 -8.81 19.55 7.78
C GLU A 418 -7.83 18.47 8.25
N THR A 419 -8.28 17.46 8.99
CA THR A 419 -7.39 16.40 9.50
C THR A 419 -6.86 15.53 8.36
N GLN A 420 -5.55 15.25 8.36
CA GLN A 420 -4.91 14.36 7.40
C GLN A 420 -5.54 12.96 7.43
N ILE A 421 -6.10 12.53 6.29
CA ILE A 421 -6.65 11.19 6.11
C ILE A 421 -5.57 10.25 5.54
N ILE A 422 -5.45 9.06 6.10
CA ILE A 422 -4.53 7.99 5.67
C ILE A 422 -5.32 6.80 5.11
N VAL A 423 -4.85 6.20 4.02
CA VAL A 423 -5.34 4.91 3.49
C VAL A 423 -4.18 3.94 3.33
N LYS A 424 -4.40 2.69 3.76
CA LYS A 424 -3.40 1.62 3.74
C LYS A 424 -3.50 0.77 2.48
N ILE A 425 -2.38 0.63 1.75
CA ILE A 425 -2.26 -0.18 0.53
C ILE A 425 -1.25 -1.33 0.76
N PRO A 426 -1.64 -2.60 0.54
CA PRO A 426 -0.79 -3.77 0.71
C PRO A 426 0.18 -3.98 -0.46
N ALA A 427 1.37 -4.54 -0.18
CA ALA A 427 2.24 -5.11 -1.20
C ALA A 427 1.82 -6.55 -1.55
N ILE A 428 1.31 -6.76 -2.77
CA ILE A 428 0.91 -8.08 -3.30
C ILE A 428 1.91 -8.45 -4.39
N TYR A 429 3.07 -8.96 -3.98
CA TYR A 429 4.26 -9.08 -4.83
C TYR A 429 4.45 -10.45 -5.49
N TRP A 430 3.65 -11.45 -5.13
CA TRP A 430 3.71 -12.79 -5.72
C TRP A 430 2.87 -12.86 -7.00
N TRP A 431 3.32 -13.66 -7.97
CA TRP A 431 2.90 -13.67 -9.37
C TRP A 431 3.09 -12.35 -10.15
N TYR A 432 3.76 -11.35 -9.59
CA TYR A 432 4.05 -10.07 -10.27
C TYR A 432 4.88 -10.25 -11.55
N ARG A 433 5.69 -11.32 -11.67
CA ARG A 433 6.43 -11.65 -12.90
C ARG A 433 5.61 -12.46 -13.93
N THR A 434 4.31 -12.67 -13.72
CA THR A 434 3.41 -13.36 -14.67
C THR A 434 2.60 -12.34 -15.46
N THR A 435 2.18 -12.65 -16.69
CA THR A 435 1.46 -11.67 -17.52
C THR A 435 0.13 -11.20 -16.90
N SER A 436 -0.50 -12.05 -16.10
CA SER A 436 -1.82 -11.81 -15.50
C SER A 436 -1.79 -11.14 -14.13
N HIS A 437 -0.66 -11.15 -13.40
CA HIS A 437 -0.59 -10.61 -12.02
C HIS A 437 -1.71 -11.16 -11.10
N ALA A 438 -1.94 -12.47 -11.14
CA ALA A 438 -3.18 -13.08 -10.65
C ALA A 438 -3.59 -12.73 -9.20
N ALA A 439 -2.64 -12.60 -8.27
CA ALA A 439 -2.94 -12.23 -6.88
C ALA A 439 -3.39 -10.77 -6.72
N GLU A 440 -2.84 -9.85 -7.51
CA GLU A 440 -3.31 -8.46 -7.58
C GLU A 440 -4.75 -8.41 -8.13
N LEU A 441 -5.02 -9.16 -9.21
CA LEU A 441 -6.35 -9.25 -9.81
C LEU A 441 -7.40 -9.75 -8.82
N THR A 442 -7.14 -10.85 -8.09
CA THR A 442 -8.10 -11.38 -7.10
C THR A 442 -8.32 -10.43 -5.93
N ALA A 443 -7.30 -9.65 -5.56
CA ALA A 443 -7.36 -8.63 -4.52
C ALA A 443 -8.04 -7.32 -4.95
N GLY A 444 -8.31 -7.13 -6.25
CA GLY A 444 -9.03 -5.97 -6.81
C GLY A 444 -8.17 -4.96 -7.55
N TYR A 445 -6.85 -5.16 -7.60
CA TYR A 445 -5.91 -4.34 -8.37
C TYR A 445 -5.85 -4.86 -9.80
N TYR A 446 -6.48 -4.15 -10.75
CA TYR A 446 -6.51 -4.58 -12.15
C TYR A 446 -5.19 -4.20 -12.86
N ASN A 447 -4.08 -4.85 -12.48
CA ASN A 447 -2.69 -4.51 -12.84
C ASN A 447 -1.96 -5.58 -13.68
N PRO A 448 -2.53 -6.16 -14.77
CA PRO A 448 -1.77 -7.04 -15.65
C PRO A 448 -0.70 -6.22 -16.43
N THR A 449 0.30 -6.89 -17.01
CA THR A 449 1.48 -6.22 -17.61
C THR A 449 1.19 -5.20 -18.72
N ASN A 450 -0.03 -5.17 -19.26
CA ASN A 450 -0.46 -4.23 -20.31
C ASN A 450 -1.13 -2.93 -19.79
N GLN A 451 -1.30 -2.75 -18.48
CA GLN A 451 -1.84 -1.51 -17.89
C GLN A 451 -1.41 -1.29 -16.43
N ASN A 452 -1.37 -0.04 -15.98
CA ASN A 452 -1.14 0.29 -14.56
C ASN A 452 -2.47 0.29 -13.78
N GLY A 453 -2.72 -0.77 -13.01
CA GLY A 453 -3.92 -0.94 -12.20
C GLY A 453 -4.00 -0.07 -10.95
N TYR A 454 -2.87 0.51 -10.52
CA TYR A 454 -2.81 1.42 -9.38
C TYR A 454 -3.25 2.85 -9.73
N SER A 455 -3.07 3.28 -10.98
CA SER A 455 -3.43 4.64 -11.44
C SER A 455 -4.84 5.06 -11.03
N PRO A 456 -5.94 4.35 -11.37
CA PRO A 456 -7.29 4.84 -11.13
C PRO A 456 -7.63 4.92 -9.63
N ILE A 457 -7.02 4.04 -8.83
CA ILE A 457 -7.14 4.06 -7.37
C ILE A 457 -6.45 5.32 -6.82
N PHE A 458 -5.23 5.61 -7.29
CA PHE A 458 -4.45 6.77 -6.84
C PHE A 458 -5.08 8.10 -7.27
N ASP A 459 -5.77 8.14 -8.41
CA ASP A 459 -6.53 9.31 -8.85
C ASP A 459 -7.68 9.63 -7.86
N ILE A 460 -8.37 8.61 -7.32
CA ILE A 460 -9.39 8.78 -6.25
C ILE A 460 -8.77 9.11 -4.89
N LEU A 461 -7.65 8.48 -4.51
CA LEU A 461 -6.95 8.88 -3.27
C LEU A 461 -6.48 10.34 -3.34
N LYS A 462 -6.04 10.80 -4.52
CA LYS A 462 -5.60 12.18 -4.74
C LYS A 462 -6.76 13.18 -4.72
N LYS A 463 -7.91 12.82 -5.29
CA LYS A 463 -9.17 13.57 -5.17
C LYS A 463 -9.54 13.85 -3.71
N HIS A 464 -9.25 12.91 -2.80
CA HIS A 464 -9.53 13.01 -1.37
C HIS A 464 -8.36 13.53 -0.52
N SER A 465 -7.28 14.05 -1.14
CA SER A 465 -6.08 14.55 -0.45
C SER A 465 -5.45 13.55 0.52
N VAL A 466 -5.62 12.25 0.26
CA VAL A 466 -5.20 11.16 1.15
C VAL A 466 -3.69 11.00 1.14
N THR A 467 -3.13 10.67 2.31
CA THR A 467 -1.79 10.10 2.42
C THR A 467 -1.84 8.59 2.27
N LEU A 468 -1.17 8.07 1.24
CA LEU A 468 -1.12 6.64 0.95
C LEU A 468 -0.03 6.02 1.81
N LYS A 469 -0.42 5.16 2.76
CA LYS A 469 0.51 4.36 3.57
C LYS A 469 0.73 3.01 2.90
N PHE A 470 1.89 2.82 2.30
CA PHE A 470 2.27 1.58 1.63
C PHE A 470 2.87 0.60 2.63
N VAL A 471 2.39 -0.64 2.60
CA VAL A 471 2.88 -1.73 3.46
C VAL A 471 4.03 -2.44 2.75
N CYS A 472 5.26 -1.99 3.02
CA CYS A 472 6.48 -2.57 2.48
C CYS A 472 6.64 -4.03 2.90
N SER A 473 6.98 -4.91 1.96
CA SER A 473 7.28 -6.31 2.27
C SER A 473 8.55 -6.40 3.12
N GLY A 474 8.39 -6.78 4.40
CA GLY A 474 9.51 -7.08 5.29
C GLY A 474 10.01 -8.52 5.16
N LEU A 475 9.41 -9.34 4.27
CA LEU A 475 9.63 -10.77 4.29
C LEU A 475 11.03 -11.16 3.80
N HIS A 476 11.60 -12.16 4.49
CA HIS A 476 12.76 -12.92 4.05
C HIS A 476 12.28 -14.25 3.43
N VAL A 477 11.52 -14.16 2.33
CA VAL A 477 11.24 -15.35 1.49
C VAL A 477 12.58 -15.85 0.93
N SER A 478 12.84 -17.16 0.96
CA SER A 478 14.08 -17.68 0.37
C SER A 478 14.14 -17.36 -1.14
N PRO A 479 15.34 -17.20 -1.74
CA PRO A 479 15.44 -16.96 -3.19
C PRO A 479 14.74 -18.03 -4.04
N GLN A 480 14.67 -19.27 -3.53
CA GLN A 480 13.96 -20.37 -4.17
C GLN A 480 12.44 -20.19 -4.13
N GLU A 481 11.85 -19.92 -2.97
CA GLU A 481 10.41 -19.68 -2.82
C GLU A 481 9.95 -18.44 -3.60
N ASN A 482 10.79 -17.39 -3.67
CA ASN A 482 10.51 -16.20 -4.50
C ASN A 482 10.46 -16.54 -6.00
N ASN A 483 11.37 -17.40 -6.48
CA ASN A 483 11.35 -17.87 -7.86
C ASN A 483 10.13 -18.74 -8.16
N GLU A 484 9.76 -19.66 -7.26
CA GLU A 484 8.53 -20.48 -7.41
C GLU A 484 7.24 -19.65 -7.36
N ALA A 485 7.24 -18.56 -6.58
CA ALA A 485 6.14 -17.60 -6.48
C ALA A 485 6.10 -16.57 -7.63
N PHE A 486 7.08 -16.55 -8.53
CA PHE A 486 7.25 -15.50 -9.55
C PHE A 486 7.16 -14.09 -8.93
N ALA A 487 7.79 -13.93 -7.77
CA ALA A 487 7.70 -12.76 -6.91
C ALA A 487 8.64 -11.63 -7.35
N ASP A 488 8.20 -10.38 -7.19
CA ASP A 488 9.04 -9.20 -7.39
C ASP A 488 8.65 -8.03 -6.48
N PRO A 489 9.00 -8.08 -5.17
CA PRO A 489 8.64 -7.03 -4.21
C PRO A 489 9.31 -5.69 -4.51
N GLU A 490 10.50 -5.70 -5.13
CA GLU A 490 11.24 -4.49 -5.50
C GLU A 490 10.57 -3.77 -6.67
N SER A 491 10.25 -4.48 -7.75
CA SER A 491 9.56 -3.89 -8.92
C SER A 491 8.15 -3.42 -8.58
N LEU A 492 7.42 -4.15 -7.72
CA LEU A 492 6.13 -3.69 -7.21
C LEU A 492 6.26 -2.41 -6.39
N THR A 493 7.21 -2.37 -5.44
CA THR A 493 7.45 -1.18 -4.61
C THR A 493 7.82 0.01 -5.48
N TRP A 494 8.68 -0.19 -6.46
CA TRP A 494 9.03 0.83 -7.45
C TRP A 494 7.80 1.31 -8.25
N GLN A 495 6.95 0.40 -8.74
CA GLN A 495 5.74 0.75 -9.48
C GLN A 495 4.78 1.59 -8.62
N VAL A 496 4.49 1.14 -7.39
CA VAL A 496 3.55 1.78 -6.48
C VAL A 496 4.04 3.16 -6.05
N LEU A 497 5.29 3.27 -5.56
CA LEU A 497 5.82 4.54 -5.04
C LEU A 497 5.88 5.61 -6.16
N ASN A 498 6.46 5.29 -7.32
CA ASN A 498 6.57 6.26 -8.42
C ASN A 498 5.19 6.62 -9.01
N SER A 499 4.30 5.64 -9.22
CA SER A 499 2.94 5.89 -9.74
C SER A 499 2.11 6.82 -8.83
N ALA A 500 2.32 6.76 -7.51
CA ALA A 500 1.68 7.65 -6.55
C ALA A 500 2.37 9.03 -6.48
N TRP A 501 3.69 9.05 -6.44
CA TRP A 501 4.48 10.27 -6.44
C TRP A 501 4.23 11.14 -7.69
N ASP A 502 4.13 10.55 -8.88
CA ASP A 502 3.85 11.28 -10.12
C ASP A 502 2.42 11.87 -10.18
N ARG A 503 1.52 11.38 -9.32
CA ARG A 503 0.19 11.98 -9.07
C ARG A 503 0.20 13.03 -7.95
N GLY A 504 1.36 13.31 -7.38
CA GLY A 504 1.51 14.21 -6.24
C GLY A 504 0.80 13.71 -4.98
N LEU A 505 0.70 12.40 -4.77
CA LEU A 505 0.25 11.85 -3.50
C LEU A 505 1.34 11.97 -2.44
N THR A 506 0.94 12.26 -1.22
CA THR A 506 1.78 12.11 -0.03
C THR A 506 1.90 10.63 0.30
N LEU A 507 3.13 10.14 0.49
CA LEU A 507 3.38 8.73 0.83
C LEU A 507 3.82 8.57 2.29
N ALA A 508 3.45 7.45 2.88
CA ALA A 508 3.94 6.95 4.16
C ALA A 508 4.36 5.48 4.02
N GLY A 509 5.32 5.02 4.82
CA GLY A 509 5.73 3.60 4.85
C GLY A 509 5.18 2.86 6.07
N GLN A 510 5.03 1.54 5.96
CA GLN A 510 4.82 0.62 7.09
C GLN A 510 5.53 -0.71 6.79
N ASN A 511 6.14 -1.37 7.78
CA ASN A 511 6.64 -2.74 7.62
C ASN A 511 5.51 -3.77 7.73
N ALA A 512 5.44 -4.73 6.79
CA ALA A 512 4.45 -5.81 6.81
C ALA A 512 4.64 -6.80 7.96
N ALA A 513 5.89 -7.10 8.29
CA ALA A 513 6.30 -8.01 9.34
C ALA A 513 7.37 -7.32 10.20
N PRO A 514 7.52 -7.69 11.49
CA PRO A 514 8.64 -7.22 12.30
C PRO A 514 9.97 -7.65 11.68
N CYS A 515 10.88 -6.68 11.52
CA CYS A 515 12.23 -6.90 11.03
C CYS A 515 13.20 -6.84 12.21
N TYR A 516 14.21 -7.70 12.21
CA TYR A 516 15.20 -7.83 13.28
C TYR A 516 16.64 -7.84 12.76
N ASP A 517 16.82 -7.68 11.45
CA ASP A 517 18.07 -7.83 10.72
C ASP A 517 18.44 -6.53 10.00
N ARG A 518 19.75 -6.24 9.92
CA ARG A 518 20.26 -5.03 9.26
C ARG A 518 19.80 -4.93 7.80
N GLU A 519 19.75 -6.05 7.08
CA GLU A 519 19.34 -6.07 5.66
C GLU A 519 17.87 -5.70 5.48
N GLY A 520 16.97 -6.20 6.33
CA GLY A 520 15.58 -5.76 6.37
C GLY A 520 15.42 -4.27 6.73
N TYR A 521 16.15 -3.76 7.73
CA TYR A 521 16.12 -2.33 8.07
C TYR A 521 16.63 -1.45 6.92
N MET A 522 17.69 -1.86 6.20
CA MET A 522 18.19 -1.15 5.03
C MET A 522 17.17 -1.16 3.89
N ARG A 523 16.48 -2.28 3.62
CA ARG A 523 15.37 -2.33 2.65
C ARG A 523 14.22 -1.38 3.01
N LEU A 524 13.87 -1.25 4.29
CA LEU A 524 12.87 -0.28 4.75
C LEU A 524 13.35 1.17 4.57
N LEU A 525 14.62 1.45 4.88
CA LEU A 525 15.26 2.75 4.68
C LEU A 525 15.30 3.16 3.20
N ASP A 526 15.73 2.27 2.31
CA ASP A 526 15.78 2.54 0.86
C ASP A 526 14.37 2.69 0.24
N SER A 527 13.37 2.01 0.79
CA SER A 527 11.96 2.23 0.40
C SER A 527 11.41 3.57 0.90
N ALA A 528 11.82 4.00 2.10
CA ALA A 528 11.37 5.25 2.71
C ALA A 528 12.09 6.49 2.16
N LYS A 529 13.38 6.36 1.84
CA LYS A 529 14.29 7.41 1.37
C LYS A 529 15.18 6.87 0.22
N PRO A 530 14.64 6.64 -0.99
CA PRO A 530 15.44 6.05 -2.07
C PRO A 530 16.58 6.99 -2.47
N ARG A 531 17.80 6.61 -2.12
CA ARG A 531 19.02 7.44 -2.27
C ARG A 531 19.28 7.92 -3.71
N ASN A 532 18.90 7.09 -4.68
CA ASN A 532 19.10 7.34 -6.11
C ASN A 532 17.86 7.95 -6.81
N ASN A 533 16.87 8.46 -6.06
CA ASN A 533 15.72 9.14 -6.66
C ASN A 533 16.13 10.53 -7.19
N PRO A 534 16.01 10.82 -8.49
CA PRO A 534 16.47 12.08 -9.09
C PRO A 534 15.66 13.31 -8.62
N ASP A 535 14.44 13.10 -8.14
CA ASP A 535 13.56 14.13 -7.60
C ASP A 535 13.71 14.27 -6.06
N HIS A 536 14.65 13.54 -5.44
CA HIS A 536 14.88 13.48 -3.98
C HIS A 536 13.62 13.14 -3.15
N ARG A 537 12.67 12.41 -3.75
CA ARG A 537 11.42 12.02 -3.10
C ARG A 537 11.66 11.02 -1.97
N HIS A 538 10.85 11.14 -0.93
CA HIS A 538 10.89 10.31 0.27
C HIS A 538 9.47 10.24 0.87
N VAL A 539 9.25 9.33 1.81
CA VAL A 539 7.97 9.24 2.55
C VAL A 539 7.87 10.35 3.61
N SER A 540 6.65 10.84 3.84
CA SER A 540 6.36 11.90 4.81
C SER A 540 6.42 11.47 6.27
N PHE A 541 6.26 10.17 6.53
CA PHE A 541 6.48 9.50 7.82
C PHE A 541 6.51 7.98 7.60
N PHE A 542 6.94 7.24 8.62
CA PHE A 542 6.94 5.77 8.61
C PHE A 542 6.31 5.22 9.89
N VAL A 543 5.51 4.17 9.76
CA VAL A 543 4.84 3.47 10.86
C VAL A 543 5.56 2.15 11.11
N TYR A 544 6.26 2.06 12.25
CA TYR A 544 6.90 0.83 12.69
C TYR A 544 5.90 -0.05 13.45
N GLN A 545 5.58 -1.22 12.89
CA GLN A 545 4.78 -2.26 13.52
C GLN A 545 5.68 -3.17 14.35
N GLN A 546 5.50 -3.13 15.67
CA GLN A 546 6.27 -3.91 16.64
C GLN A 546 5.80 -5.38 16.73
N PRO A 547 6.64 -6.29 17.26
CA PRO A 547 6.21 -7.61 17.69
C PRO A 547 5.28 -7.49 18.91
N SER A 548 4.28 -8.37 19.03
CA SER A 548 3.30 -8.35 20.14
C SER A 548 3.85 -8.72 21.53
N SER A 549 5.18 -8.85 21.68
CA SER A 549 5.84 -9.14 22.98
C SER A 549 7.23 -8.51 23.10
N LEU A 550 7.28 -7.21 23.44
CA LEU A 550 8.51 -6.54 23.91
C LEU A 550 9.13 -7.19 25.17
N LEU A 551 8.33 -7.95 25.94
CA LEU A 551 8.66 -8.46 27.27
C LEU A 551 9.28 -9.87 27.33
N HIS A 552 9.52 -10.56 26.20
CA HIS A 552 10.01 -11.95 26.24
C HIS A 552 11.20 -12.30 25.35
N ASN A 553 11.35 -11.64 24.21
CA ASN A 553 12.57 -11.75 23.40
C ASN A 553 13.27 -10.40 23.40
N GLY A 554 14.54 -10.38 23.80
CA GLY A 554 15.35 -9.17 23.82
C GLY A 554 15.60 -8.66 22.40
N ILE A 555 14.66 -7.87 21.88
CA ILE A 555 14.90 -7.00 20.73
C ILE A 555 16.13 -6.17 21.07
N CYS A 556 17.13 -6.15 20.19
CA CYS A 556 18.22 -5.20 20.34
C CYS A 556 17.63 -3.80 20.13
N PHE A 557 17.28 -3.12 21.23
CA PHE A 557 16.76 -1.75 21.19
C PHE A 557 17.75 -0.78 20.52
N SER A 558 19.05 -1.15 20.45
CA SER A 558 20.07 -0.50 19.62
C SER A 558 19.72 -0.45 18.13
N ASP A 559 19.05 -1.47 17.60
CA ASP A 559 18.81 -1.61 16.16
C ASP A 559 17.60 -0.76 15.77
N LEU A 560 16.58 -0.70 16.63
CA LEU A 560 15.47 0.23 16.50
C LEU A 560 15.94 1.69 16.69
N ASP A 561 16.78 1.98 17.67
CA ASP A 561 17.41 3.30 17.88
C ASP A 561 18.27 3.72 16.68
N SER A 562 19.05 2.79 16.10
CA SER A 562 19.82 3.00 14.87
C SER A 562 18.92 3.28 13.67
N PHE A 563 17.85 2.48 13.46
CA PHE A 563 16.87 2.72 12.42
C PHE A 563 16.17 4.08 12.55
N ILE A 564 15.76 4.46 13.76
CA ILE A 564 15.16 5.78 14.03
C ILE A 564 16.15 6.90 13.69
N LYS A 565 17.42 6.81 14.10
CA LYS A 565 18.46 7.80 13.75
C LYS A 565 18.67 7.93 12.23
N CYS A 566 18.72 6.82 11.51
CA CYS A 566 18.82 6.82 10.04
C CYS A 566 17.57 7.44 9.39
N MET A 567 16.39 7.20 9.94
CA MET A 567 15.12 7.81 9.47
C MET A 567 15.04 9.31 9.80
N HIS A 568 15.61 9.75 10.92
CA HIS A 568 15.77 11.16 11.27
C HIS A 568 16.91 11.86 10.51
N GLY A 569 17.80 11.11 9.84
CA GLY A 569 18.95 11.66 9.12
C GLY A 569 20.02 12.23 10.05
N SER A 570 20.03 11.81 11.32
CA SER A 570 20.91 12.34 12.36
C SER A 570 22.35 11.86 12.21
N THR A 571 23.31 12.77 12.30
CA THR A 571 24.74 12.44 12.34
C THR A 571 25.07 11.66 13.61
N PHE A 572 25.82 10.55 13.49
CA PHE A 572 26.29 9.76 14.65
C PHE A 572 27.14 10.55 15.66
N GLN A 573 27.57 11.78 15.34
CA GLN A 573 28.47 12.61 16.16
C GLN A 573 27.81 13.71 17.02
N GLU A 574 26.52 14.06 16.83
CA GLU A 574 25.95 15.26 17.50
C GLU A 574 25.76 15.15 19.03
N LYS A 575 25.99 13.97 19.65
CA LYS A 575 25.90 13.80 21.11
C LYS A 575 27.24 13.67 21.85
N LEU A 576 28.38 13.65 21.15
CA LEU A 576 29.70 13.70 21.80
C LEU A 576 30.18 15.14 22.07
N GLN A 577 29.85 16.09 21.19
CA GLN A 577 30.29 17.49 21.34
C GLN A 577 29.62 18.21 22.52
N VAL A 578 28.38 17.86 22.88
CA VAL A 578 27.66 18.46 24.01
C VAL A 578 28.16 17.94 25.36
N MET A 579 28.66 16.69 25.43
CA MET A 579 29.37 16.20 26.62
C MET A 579 30.79 16.77 26.71
N TYR A 580 31.55 16.80 25.61
CA TYR A 580 32.93 17.31 25.64
C TYR A 580 33.04 18.83 25.87
N ASN A 581 32.09 19.63 25.38
CA ASN A 581 32.13 21.07 25.57
C ASN A 581 31.69 21.52 26.98
N HIS A 582 31.11 20.64 27.80
CA HIS A 582 30.75 20.96 29.18
C HIS A 582 31.88 20.64 30.19
N ASP A 583 32.77 19.69 29.87
CA ASP A 583 33.93 19.31 30.70
C ASP A 583 35.20 20.16 30.42
N LEU A 584 35.23 20.97 29.36
CA LEU A 584 36.40 21.78 28.97
C LEU A 584 36.41 23.24 29.47
N THR A 585 35.44 23.64 30.31
CA THR A 585 35.38 24.99 30.90
C THR A 585 35.58 25.05 32.42
N GLU A 586 35.81 23.92 33.12
CA GLU A 586 36.02 23.91 34.59
C GLU A 586 37.37 23.36 35.08
N HIS A 587 38.45 23.40 34.30
CA HIS A 587 39.80 23.11 34.84
C HIS A 587 40.90 24.09 34.38
N SER A 588 40.87 25.31 34.94
CA SER A 588 42.04 26.18 35.08
C SER A 588 42.38 26.38 36.58
N LEU A 589 43.17 25.47 37.14
CA LEU A 589 43.71 25.57 38.50
C LEU A 589 44.84 26.60 38.59
N PRO A 590 44.92 27.39 39.67
CA PRO A 590 46.17 27.94 40.19
C PRO A 590 46.69 27.08 41.35
N THR A 591 47.83 26.42 41.16
CA THR A 591 48.49 25.61 42.21
C THR A 591 49.34 26.48 43.13
N SER A 592 48.98 26.62 44.42
CA SER A 592 49.91 27.04 45.48
C SER A 592 49.33 26.80 46.90
N CYS A 593 50.20 26.35 47.83
CA CYS A 593 50.01 26.28 49.28
C CYS A 593 48.86 25.41 49.86
N ALA A 594 49.20 24.16 50.24
CA ALA A 594 48.73 23.53 51.50
C ALA A 594 49.53 22.24 51.82
N TYR A 595 50.74 22.38 52.37
CA TYR A 595 51.48 21.30 53.03
C TYR A 595 51.67 21.65 54.52
N ALA A 596 50.56 21.62 55.28
CA ALA A 596 50.52 21.61 56.76
C ALA A 596 49.05 21.59 57.20
N GLU A 597 48.51 20.42 57.56
CA GLU A 597 47.37 20.19 58.48
C GLU A 597 46.91 18.72 58.46
N SER A 598 47.83 17.78 58.73
CA SER A 598 47.50 16.35 58.85
C SER A 598 48.25 15.61 59.97
N GLU A 599 48.82 16.34 60.95
CA GLU A 599 49.46 15.74 62.14
C GLU A 599 48.73 16.05 63.47
N GLU A 600 47.68 16.87 63.47
CA GLU A 600 47.08 17.37 64.72
C GLU A 600 45.75 16.69 65.12
N LYS A 601 45.20 15.77 64.30
CA LYS A 601 43.93 15.07 64.60
C LYS A 601 44.04 13.61 65.04
N GLU A 602 45.24 13.03 65.06
CA GLU A 602 45.45 11.66 65.58
C GLU A 602 46.00 11.62 67.02
N LYS A 603 46.22 12.80 67.64
CA LYS A 603 46.76 12.92 69.00
C LYS A 603 45.70 13.13 70.09
N GLU A 604 44.52 13.66 69.73
CA GLU A 604 43.50 14.08 70.70
C GLU A 604 42.51 12.98 71.14
N GLN A 605 42.55 11.80 70.51
CA GLN A 605 41.71 10.64 70.88
C GLN A 605 42.41 9.59 71.76
N ARG A 606 43.64 9.86 72.23
CA ARG A 606 44.39 8.97 73.13
C ARG A 606 44.56 9.45 74.58
N GLU A 607 44.00 10.60 74.95
CA GLU A 607 44.11 11.15 76.33
C GLU A 607 42.78 11.23 77.12
N ARG A 608 41.72 10.52 76.70
CA ARG A 608 40.44 10.45 77.46
C ARG A 608 40.18 9.13 78.21
N VAL A 609 41.19 8.30 78.46
CA VAL A 609 41.05 7.05 79.24
C VAL A 609 42.18 6.84 80.28
N THR A 610 42.50 7.85 81.07
CA THR A 610 43.14 7.69 82.41
C THR A 610 42.89 8.94 83.25
N GLY A 611 41.83 8.97 84.07
CA GLY A 611 41.47 10.18 84.82
C GLY A 611 40.43 9.96 85.92
N SER A 612 40.89 9.42 87.06
CA SER A 612 40.21 9.41 88.37
C SER A 612 38.96 8.53 88.59
N LYS A 613 39.13 7.52 89.47
CA LYS A 613 38.07 7.05 90.37
C LYS A 613 38.05 7.98 91.59
N HIS A 614 36.89 8.40 92.10
CA HIS A 614 36.58 8.35 93.55
C HIS A 614 35.11 8.70 93.86
N GLU A 615 34.64 8.10 94.96
CA GLU A 615 33.63 8.58 95.92
C GLU A 615 32.10 8.52 95.66
N ILE A 616 31.49 7.68 96.53
CA ILE A 616 30.11 7.62 97.06
C ILE A 616 29.03 7.06 96.14
#